data_AF-A0A2B7ZDE4-F1
#
_entry.id   AF-A0A2B7ZDE4-F1
#
_cell.length_a   1.000
_cell.length_b   1.000
_cell.length_c   1.000
_cell.angle_alpha   90.00
_cell.angle_beta   90.00
_cell.angle_gamma   90.00
#
_symmetry.space_group_name_H-M   'P 1'
#
loop_
_entity.id
_entity.type
_entity.pdbx_description
1 polymer ?
#
loop_
_entity_poly.entity_id
_entity_poly.type
_entity_poly.pdbx_seq_one_letter_code
_entity_poly.pdbx_strand_id
1 'polypeptide(L)'
;MHLPYETNPLGGVEMADTRSLSRAIDAASWLAFLQVPFAEWVLKATGCNAHLVDMFLSYHEMLSVRLYYHLRRCSEPQKVKNDLLEIISEVNPFARTVISSGIESLNGLVTCDLNVGFIVGPLRDLPTDDLTPDVLNVLDIRFRRTYHRQRDNDGRVSNRHLTYPRH
;
A
#
# COMPACT_ATOMS: atom_id res chain seq x y z
N MET A 1 -4.13 -18.41 8.88
CA MET A 1 -3.69 -17.08 8.41
C MET A 1 -4.39 -16.04 9.28
N HIS A 2 -3.65 -15.17 9.97
CA HIS A 2 -4.23 -13.96 10.54
C HIS A 2 -4.27 -12.92 9.42
N LEU A 3 -5.45 -12.42 9.06
CA LEU A 3 -5.55 -11.33 8.11
C LEU A 3 -5.05 -10.04 8.80
N PRO A 4 -4.26 -9.19 8.13
CA PRO A 4 -3.68 -7.95 8.68
C PRO A 4 -4.78 -6.91 9.02
N TYR A 5 -6.02 -7.21 8.63
CA TYR A 5 -7.21 -6.40 8.79
C TYR A 5 -7.71 -6.33 10.23
N GLU A 6 -7.32 -7.27 11.09
CA GLU A 6 -7.78 -7.35 12.48
C GLU A 6 -7.09 -6.35 13.41
N THR A 7 -5.88 -5.93 13.08
CA THR A 7 -5.10 -4.98 13.89
C THR A 7 -5.22 -3.57 13.32
N ASN A 8 -5.37 -2.56 14.19
CA ASN A 8 -5.28 -1.18 13.77
C ASN A 8 -3.81 -0.76 13.66
N PRO A 9 -3.25 -0.57 12.44
CA PRO A 9 -1.84 -0.19 12.31
C PRO A 9 -1.54 1.21 12.84
N LEU A 10 -2.57 2.03 13.05
CA LEU A 10 -2.46 3.35 13.66
C LEU A 10 -2.72 3.31 15.18
N GLY A 11 -2.96 2.13 15.75
CA GLY A 11 -3.17 1.96 17.18
C GLY A 11 -1.87 2.22 17.94
N GLY A 12 -1.87 3.26 18.79
CA GLY A 12 -0.70 3.63 19.59
C GLY A 12 0.35 4.48 18.86
N VAL A 13 0.12 4.86 17.60
CA VAL A 13 0.94 5.87 16.92
C VAL A 13 0.59 7.25 17.47
N GLU A 14 1.61 8.04 17.80
CA GLU A 14 1.41 9.41 18.27
C GLU A 14 0.88 10.30 17.15
N MET A 15 -0.13 11.11 17.48
CA MET A 15 -0.86 11.94 16.50
C MET A 15 -0.02 12.96 15.75
N ALA A 16 1.05 13.45 16.37
CA ALA A 16 1.95 14.43 15.78
C ALA A 16 3.15 13.81 15.04
N ASP A 17 3.41 12.51 15.20
CA ASP A 17 4.56 11.84 14.58
C ASP A 17 4.21 11.37 13.16
N THR A 18 4.38 12.29 12.21
CA THR A 18 4.08 12.08 10.79
C THR A 18 4.97 11.00 10.16
N ARG A 19 6.20 10.82 10.64
CA ARG A 19 7.11 9.76 10.15
C ARG A 19 6.67 8.39 10.62
N SER A 20 6.27 8.25 11.88
CA SER A 20 5.73 6.97 12.36
C SER A 20 4.39 6.64 11.71
N LEU A 21 3.54 7.65 11.51
CA LEU A 21 2.25 7.50 10.84
C LEU A 21 2.39 7.03 9.39
N SER A 22 3.22 7.70 8.60
CA SER A 22 3.51 7.33 7.21
C SER A 22 4.14 5.94 7.10
N ARG A 23 5.10 5.60 7.98
CA ARG A 23 5.71 4.26 8.02
C ARG A 23 4.72 3.16 8.38
N ALA A 24 3.81 3.42 9.32
CA ALA A 24 2.79 2.45 9.70
C ALA A 24 1.83 2.14 8.53
N ILE A 25 1.38 3.18 7.82
CA ILE A 25 0.55 3.03 6.62
C ILE A 25 1.33 2.34 5.51
N ASP A 26 2.58 2.75 5.27
CA ASP A 26 3.46 2.15 4.27
C ASP A 26 3.67 0.65 4.50
N ALA A 27 3.98 0.25 5.73
CA ALA A 27 4.14 -1.16 6.10
C ALA A 27 2.83 -1.94 5.95
N ALA A 28 1.72 -1.38 6.43
CA ALA A 28 0.40 -2.02 6.41
C ALA A 28 -0.12 -2.23 4.98
N SER A 29 -0.09 -1.18 4.16
CA SER A 29 -0.51 -1.21 2.76
C SER A 29 0.30 -2.22 1.95
N TRP A 30 1.61 -2.24 2.15
CA TRP A 30 2.47 -3.19 1.47
C TRP A 30 2.25 -4.63 1.91
N LEU A 31 2.13 -4.87 3.22
CA LEU A 31 1.87 -6.21 3.75
C LEU A 31 0.53 -6.76 3.23
N ALA A 32 -0.50 -5.91 3.14
CA ALA A 32 -1.78 -6.28 2.55
C ALA A 32 -1.64 -6.66 1.07
N PHE A 33 -0.86 -5.89 0.29
CA PHE A 33 -0.58 -6.21 -1.11
C PHE A 33 0.09 -7.59 -1.27
N LEU A 34 1.12 -7.89 -0.46
CA LEU A 34 1.86 -9.16 -0.52
C LEU A 34 1.00 -10.40 -0.20
N GLN A 35 -0.15 -10.20 0.46
CA GLN A 35 -1.08 -11.29 0.80
C GLN A 35 -2.06 -11.60 -0.32
N VAL A 36 -2.20 -10.74 -1.33
CA VAL A 36 -3.05 -11.01 -2.48
C VAL A 36 -2.27 -11.90 -3.46
N PRO A 37 -2.65 -13.17 -3.64
CA PRO A 37 -1.93 -14.06 -4.53
C PRO A 37 -2.09 -13.59 -5.99
N PHE A 38 -1.09 -13.90 -6.83
CA PHE A 38 -1.11 -13.54 -8.25
C PHE A 38 -2.40 -13.97 -8.96
N ALA A 39 -2.94 -15.15 -8.65
CA ALA A 39 -4.17 -15.66 -9.24
C ALA A 39 -5.38 -14.72 -9.03
N GLU A 40 -5.47 -14.03 -7.89
CA GLU A 40 -6.56 -13.09 -7.62
C GLU A 40 -6.44 -11.82 -8.46
N TRP A 41 -5.22 -11.37 -8.75
CA TRP A 41 -4.98 -10.27 -9.68
C TRP A 41 -5.39 -10.65 -11.11
N VAL A 42 -5.15 -11.90 -11.52
CA VAL A 42 -5.62 -12.43 -12.81
C VAL A 42 -7.15 -12.46 -12.84
N LEU A 43 -7.80 -13.01 -11.81
CA LEU A 43 -9.27 -13.02 -11.71
C LEU A 43 -9.85 -11.60 -11.82
N LYS A 44 -9.26 -10.63 -11.11
CA LYS A 44 -9.69 -9.24 -11.19
C LYS A 44 -9.54 -8.68 -12.60
N ALA A 45 -8.42 -8.98 -13.27
CA ALA A 45 -8.12 -8.48 -14.61
C ALA A 45 -9.09 -9.04 -15.67
N THR A 46 -9.51 -10.30 -15.54
CA THR A 46 -10.46 -10.98 -16.43
C THR A 46 -11.93 -10.67 -16.11
N GLY A 47 -12.20 -9.77 -15.16
CA GLY A 47 -13.56 -9.41 -14.75
C GLY A 47 -14.26 -10.48 -13.91
N CYS A 48 -13.53 -11.48 -13.43
CA CYS A 48 -14.04 -12.47 -12.49
C CYS A 48 -14.06 -11.91 -11.06
N ASN A 49 -14.83 -12.54 -10.19
CA ASN A 49 -14.83 -12.21 -8.76
C ASN A 49 -13.44 -12.53 -8.16
N ALA A 50 -12.83 -11.52 -7.54
CA ALA A 50 -11.51 -11.59 -6.92
C ALA A 50 -11.60 -11.05 -5.49
N HIS A 51 -12.15 -11.88 -4.60
CA HIS A 51 -12.50 -11.49 -3.24
C HIS A 51 -11.31 -10.92 -2.46
N LEU A 52 -10.11 -11.45 -2.66
CA LEU A 52 -8.93 -10.96 -1.95
C LEU A 52 -8.46 -9.60 -2.47
N VAL A 53 -8.65 -9.32 -3.76
CA VAL A 53 -8.43 -7.97 -4.30
C VAL A 53 -9.46 -6.99 -3.75
N ASP A 54 -10.73 -7.38 -3.68
CA ASP A 54 -11.78 -6.51 -3.15
C ASP A 54 -11.60 -6.21 -1.65
N MET A 55 -11.15 -7.20 -0.88
CA MET A 55 -10.74 -7.02 0.51
C MET A 55 -9.52 -6.10 0.64
N PHE A 56 -8.53 -6.24 -0.25
CA PHE A 56 -7.38 -5.34 -0.31
C PHE A 56 -7.79 -3.89 -0.58
N LEU A 57 -8.70 -3.64 -1.54
CA LEU A 57 -9.23 -2.30 -1.82
C LEU A 57 -9.98 -1.73 -0.61
N SER A 58 -10.88 -2.53 -0.02
CA SER A 58 -11.68 -2.14 1.16
C SER A 58 -10.80 -1.83 2.38
N TYR A 59 -9.68 -2.54 2.54
CA TYR A 59 -8.73 -2.26 3.60
C TYR A 59 -8.07 -0.88 3.45
N HIS A 60 -7.71 -0.48 2.23
CA HIS A 60 -7.09 0.83 1.99
C HIS A 60 -8.09 1.97 2.22
N GLU A 61 -9.35 1.79 1.85
CA GLU A 61 -10.45 2.69 2.25
C GLU A 61 -10.55 2.83 3.77
N MET A 62 -10.55 1.71 4.49
CA MET A 62 -10.59 1.74 5.95
C MET A 62 -9.37 2.46 6.55
N LEU A 63 -8.17 2.27 5.98
CA LEU A 63 -6.96 2.98 6.43
C LEU A 63 -7.08 4.50 6.21
N SER A 64 -7.62 4.95 5.08
CA SER A 64 -7.77 6.39 4.80
C SER A 64 -8.76 7.03 5.79
N VAL A 65 -9.86 6.35 6.09
CA VAL A 65 -10.85 6.78 7.09
C VAL A 65 -10.23 6.84 8.49
N ARG A 66 -9.44 5.83 8.87
CA ARG A 66 -8.73 5.83 10.16
C ARG A 66 -7.75 6.99 10.25
N LEU A 67 -6.99 7.26 9.19
CA LEU A 67 -6.08 8.40 9.12
C LEU A 67 -6.86 9.72 9.23
N TYR A 68 -7.97 9.88 8.52
CA TYR A 68 -8.83 11.06 8.62
C TYR A 68 -9.26 11.33 10.08
N TYR A 69 -9.77 10.32 10.78
CA TYR A 69 -10.17 10.48 12.18
C TYR A 69 -8.99 10.75 13.11
N HIS A 70 -7.82 10.20 12.79
CA HIS A 70 -6.59 10.50 13.51
C HIS A 70 -6.21 11.98 13.35
N LEU A 71 -6.15 12.48 12.10
CA LEU A 71 -5.83 13.87 11.78
C LEU A 71 -6.82 14.86 12.39
N ARG A 72 -8.13 14.53 12.37
CA ARG A 72 -9.17 15.37 12.96
C ARG A 72 -9.01 15.56 14.47
N ARG A 73 -8.33 14.63 15.16
CA ARG A 73 -8.10 14.68 16.61
C ARG A 73 -6.77 15.34 16.99
N CYS A 74 -5.91 15.65 16.01
CA CYS A 74 -4.68 16.38 16.25
C CYS A 74 -4.97 17.81 16.73
N SER A 75 -4.13 18.34 17.62
CA SER A 75 -4.17 19.74 18.03
C SER A 75 -3.72 20.70 16.92
N GLU A 76 -2.83 20.24 16.03
CA GLU A 76 -2.27 21.02 14.91
C GLU A 76 -2.51 20.31 13.55
N PRO A 77 -3.76 20.09 13.11
CA PRO A 77 -4.07 19.26 11.95
C PRO A 77 -3.45 19.78 10.65
N GLN A 78 -3.34 21.10 10.49
CA GLN A 78 -2.76 21.70 9.29
C GLN A 78 -1.24 21.50 9.19
N LYS A 79 -0.54 21.51 10.33
CA LYS A 79 0.90 21.22 10.38
C LYS A 79 1.16 19.75 10.04
N VAL A 80 0.47 18.83 10.71
CA VAL A 80 0.56 17.39 10.45
C VAL A 80 0.23 17.07 8.99
N LYS A 81 -0.78 17.73 8.42
CA LYS A 81 -1.10 17.63 6.99
C LYS A 81 0.08 18.04 6.10
N ASN A 82 0.69 19.19 6.34
CA ASN A 82 1.81 19.67 5.53
C ASN A 82 3.01 18.71 5.63
N ASP A 83 3.34 18.27 6.85
CA ASP A 83 4.44 17.33 7.09
C ASP A 83 4.20 15.98 6.38
N LEU A 84 2.96 15.48 6.39
CA LEU A 84 2.60 14.27 5.65
C LEU A 84 2.73 14.44 4.14
N LEU A 85 2.34 15.59 3.59
CA LEU A 85 2.47 15.89 2.16
C LEU A 85 3.94 15.95 1.72
N GLU A 86 4.84 16.42 2.57
CA GLU A 86 6.28 16.46 2.27
C GLU A 86 6.87 15.04 2.14
N ILE A 87 6.46 14.11 2.99
CA ILE A 87 7.02 12.75 3.05
C ILE A 87 6.25 11.71 2.20
N ILE A 88 5.10 12.07 1.62
CA ILE A 88 4.23 11.14 0.87
C ILE A 88 4.89 10.57 -0.39
N SER A 89 5.94 11.22 -0.89
CA SER A 89 6.71 10.73 -2.02
C SER A 89 7.61 9.54 -1.66
N GLU A 90 7.97 9.39 -0.37
CA GLU A 90 8.87 8.36 0.16
C GLU A 90 8.17 7.01 0.42
N VAL A 91 6.84 6.97 0.47
CA VAL A 91 6.06 5.75 0.72
C VAL A 91 5.67 5.04 -0.58
N ASN A 92 5.30 3.77 -0.45
CA ASN A 92 4.81 2.98 -1.57
C ASN A 92 3.53 3.57 -2.18
N PRO A 93 3.22 3.27 -3.46
CA PRO A 93 2.09 3.88 -4.18
C PRO A 93 0.73 3.69 -3.49
N PHE A 94 0.50 2.56 -2.82
CA PHE A 94 -0.78 2.31 -2.14
C PHE A 94 -0.93 3.19 -0.90
N ALA A 95 0.14 3.29 -0.10
CA ALA A 95 0.18 4.15 1.07
C ALA A 95 0.05 5.63 0.69
N ARG A 96 0.64 6.04 -0.44
CA ARG A 96 0.47 7.39 -0.98
C ARG A 96 -1.00 7.72 -1.21
N THR A 97 -1.75 6.85 -1.88
CA THR A 97 -3.20 7.09 -2.08
C THR A 97 -3.95 7.17 -0.75
N VAL A 98 -3.69 6.26 0.19
CA VAL A 98 -4.32 6.29 1.52
C VAL A 98 -4.07 7.62 2.25
N ILE A 99 -2.82 8.10 2.23
CA ILE A 99 -2.44 9.37 2.88
C ILE A 99 -3.13 10.55 2.19
N SER A 100 -3.09 10.61 0.85
CA SER A 100 -3.76 11.66 0.09
C SER A 100 -5.25 11.71 0.40
N SER A 101 -5.95 10.59 0.32
CA SER A 101 -7.40 10.54 0.57
C SER A 101 -7.77 10.84 2.02
N GLY A 102 -6.95 10.40 2.99
CA GLY A 102 -7.16 10.74 4.40
C GLY A 102 -6.98 12.24 4.68
N ILE A 103 -6.03 12.89 4.01
CA ILE A 103 -5.81 14.35 4.08
C ILE A 103 -6.94 15.11 3.37
N GLU A 104 -7.31 14.71 2.17
CA GLU A 104 -8.41 15.32 1.40
C GLU A 104 -9.72 15.26 2.17
N SER A 105 -9.94 14.17 2.91
CA SER A 105 -11.11 13.98 3.77
C SER A 105 -11.27 15.03 4.88
N LEU A 106 -10.22 15.81 5.20
CA LEU A 106 -10.34 16.97 6.09
C LEU A 106 -11.20 18.10 5.50
N ASN A 107 -11.31 18.16 4.16
CA ASN A 107 -12.12 19.15 3.45
C ASN A 107 -13.54 18.63 3.13
N GLY A 108 -13.84 17.37 3.43
CA GLY A 108 -15.09 16.67 3.10
C GLY A 108 -14.77 15.21 2.79
N LEU A 109 -15.58 14.26 3.29
CA LEU A 109 -15.26 12.83 3.21
C LEU A 109 -15.10 12.37 1.75
N VAL A 110 -13.92 11.85 1.40
CA VAL A 110 -13.58 11.34 0.07
C VAL A 110 -13.26 9.85 0.14
N THR A 111 -13.69 9.11 -0.89
CA THR A 111 -13.32 7.70 -1.08
C THR A 111 -11.85 7.56 -1.51
N CYS A 112 -11.14 6.61 -0.92
CA CYS A 112 -9.81 6.19 -1.33
C CYS A 112 -9.86 5.38 -2.64
N ASP A 113 -9.72 6.07 -3.76
CA ASP A 113 -9.64 5.43 -5.09
C ASP A 113 -8.24 4.86 -5.36
N LEU A 114 -8.03 3.61 -4.92
CA LEU A 114 -6.75 2.92 -5.09
C LEU A 114 -6.56 2.46 -6.55
N ASN A 115 -5.65 3.11 -7.26
CA ASN A 115 -5.32 2.73 -8.63
C ASN A 115 -4.48 1.45 -8.69
N VAL A 116 -5.13 0.33 -9.00
CA VAL A 116 -4.50 -0.98 -9.28
C VAL A 116 -4.32 -1.27 -10.77
N GLY A 117 -4.60 -0.29 -11.64
CA GLY A 117 -4.55 -0.39 -13.09
C GLY A 117 -3.19 -0.84 -13.63
N PHE A 118 -2.09 -0.47 -12.95
CA PHE A 118 -0.74 -0.90 -13.31
C PHE A 118 -0.51 -2.41 -13.10
N ILE A 119 -1.32 -3.07 -12.28
CA ILE A 119 -1.30 -4.52 -12.09
C ILE A 119 -2.28 -5.19 -13.06
N VAL A 120 -3.54 -4.74 -13.06
CA VAL A 120 -4.60 -5.43 -13.81
C VAL A 120 -4.57 -5.15 -15.32
N GLY A 121 -4.05 -3.99 -15.75
CA GLY A 121 -3.96 -3.60 -17.15
C GLY A 121 -3.16 -4.62 -17.98
N PRO A 122 -1.88 -4.86 -17.65
CA PRO A 122 -1.07 -5.85 -18.37
C PRO A 122 -1.62 -7.28 -18.34
N LEU A 123 -2.43 -7.62 -17.33
CA LEU A 123 -3.04 -8.95 -17.20
C LEU A 123 -4.30 -9.11 -18.05
N ARG A 124 -5.02 -8.02 -18.32
CA ARG A 124 -6.23 -8.03 -19.15
C ARG A 124 -5.92 -8.39 -20.60
N ASP A 125 -4.74 -8.00 -21.07
CA ASP A 125 -4.29 -8.23 -22.45
C ASP A 125 -3.66 -9.62 -22.64
N LEU A 126 -3.68 -10.49 -21.61
CA LEU A 126 -3.18 -11.84 -21.74
C LEU A 126 -4.13 -12.69 -22.60
N PRO A 127 -3.60 -13.45 -23.58
CA PRO A 127 -4.42 -14.37 -24.37
C PRO A 127 -4.92 -15.50 -23.47
N THR A 128 -6.21 -15.49 -23.14
CA THR A 128 -6.83 -16.43 -22.20
C THR A 128 -6.81 -17.88 -22.69
N ASP A 129 -6.82 -18.08 -24.00
CA ASP A 129 -6.89 -19.40 -24.63
C ASP A 129 -5.58 -20.21 -24.49
N ASP A 130 -4.45 -19.53 -24.20
CA ASP A 130 -3.11 -20.12 -24.10
C ASP A 130 -2.49 -20.05 -22.68
N LEU A 131 -3.28 -19.65 -21.66
CA LEU A 131 -2.81 -19.58 -20.27
C LEU A 131 -2.72 -20.97 -19.63
N THR A 132 -1.73 -21.75 -20.06
CA THR A 132 -1.38 -23.01 -19.40
C THR A 132 -0.90 -22.77 -17.96
N PRO A 133 -1.00 -23.78 -17.08
CA PRO A 133 -0.49 -23.67 -15.70
C PRO A 133 0.99 -23.25 -15.62
N ASP A 134 1.82 -23.68 -16.57
CA ASP A 134 3.24 -23.32 -16.64
C ASP A 134 3.44 -21.83 -16.93
N VAL A 135 2.65 -21.26 -17.84
CA VAL A 135 2.68 -19.82 -18.15
C VAL A 135 2.26 -19.01 -16.92
N LEU A 136 1.18 -19.40 -16.24
CA LEU A 136 0.72 -18.74 -15.02
C LEU A 136 1.77 -18.80 -13.91
N ASN A 137 2.48 -19.93 -13.76
CA ASN A 137 3.56 -20.07 -12.79
C ASN A 137 4.76 -19.14 -13.11
N VAL A 138 5.15 -19.03 -14.39
CA VAL A 138 6.19 -18.09 -14.82
C VAL A 138 5.77 -16.64 -14.53
N LEU A 139 4.51 -16.29 -14.80
CA LEU A 139 3.98 -14.96 -14.52
C LEU A 139 3.93 -14.65 -13.01
N ASP A 140 3.54 -15.60 -12.17
CA ASP A 140 3.58 -15.45 -10.71
C ASP A 140 5.03 -15.22 -10.21
N ILE A 141 5.99 -16.01 -10.69
CA ILE A 141 7.41 -15.81 -10.35
C ILE A 141 7.88 -14.41 -10.75
N ARG A 142 7.50 -13.93 -11.95
CA ARG A 142 7.84 -12.58 -12.41
C ARG A 142 7.16 -11.52 -11.56
N PHE A 143 5.87 -11.66 -11.26
CA PHE A 143 5.11 -10.77 -10.40
C PHE A 143 5.77 -10.61 -9.03
N ARG A 144 6.12 -11.73 -8.39
CA ARG A 144 6.84 -11.72 -7.11
C ARG A 144 8.22 -11.07 -7.22
N ARG A 145 8.95 -11.30 -8.31
CA ARG A 145 10.26 -10.65 -8.50
C ARG A 145 10.14 -9.14 -8.69
N THR A 146 9.13 -8.67 -9.43
CA THR A 146 8.90 -7.25 -9.65
C THR A 146 8.53 -6.55 -8.36
N TYR A 147 7.53 -7.09 -7.64
CA TYR A 147 6.98 -6.37 -6.51
C TYR A 147 7.55 -6.83 -5.17
N HIS A 148 7.73 -8.13 -4.91
CA HIS A 148 8.09 -8.61 -3.57
C HIS A 148 9.59 -8.43 -3.24
N ARG A 149 10.49 -8.38 -4.24
CA ARG A 149 11.94 -8.22 -4.02
C ARG A 149 12.42 -6.78 -3.87
N GLN A 150 11.66 -5.79 -4.33
CA GLN A 150 12.16 -4.41 -4.44
C GLN A 150 12.40 -3.79 -3.04
N ARG A 151 11.55 -4.11 -2.06
CA ARG A 151 11.64 -3.58 -0.69
C ARG A 151 12.79 -4.17 0.15
N ASP A 152 13.22 -5.41 -0.10
CA ASP A 152 14.39 -5.99 0.57
C ASP A 152 15.69 -5.25 0.23
N ASN A 153 15.74 -4.64 -0.95
CA ASN A 153 16.87 -3.82 -1.38
C ASN A 153 16.79 -2.40 -0.82
N ASP A 154 15.61 -1.77 -0.78
CA ASP A 154 15.46 -0.41 -0.23
C ASP A 154 15.72 -0.37 1.30
N GLY A 155 15.33 -1.42 2.03
CA GLY A 155 15.70 -1.59 3.45
C GLY A 155 17.21 -1.80 3.68
N ARG A 156 17.93 -2.31 2.67
CA ARG A 156 19.41 -2.47 2.72
C ARG A 156 20.16 -1.23 2.24
N VAL A 157 19.56 -0.36 1.45
CA VAL A 157 20.16 0.91 1.00
C VAL A 157 20.08 1.96 2.11
N SER A 158 19.01 1.99 2.90
CA SER A 158 18.85 2.90 4.04
C SER A 158 19.89 2.66 5.17
N ASN A 159 20.41 1.43 5.30
CA ASN A 159 21.44 1.08 6.28
C ASN A 159 22.89 1.35 5.85
N ARG A 160 23.15 1.88 4.65
CA ARG A 160 24.52 2.13 4.16
C ARG A 160 25.03 3.56 4.36
N HIS A 161 24.29 4.43 5.06
CA HIS A 161 24.71 5.81 5.34
C HIS A 161 25.22 6.07 6.76
N LEU A 162 25.41 5.04 7.57
CA LEU A 162 26.01 5.17 8.91
C LEU A 162 27.17 4.18 9.09
N THR A 163 28.28 4.42 8.40
CA THR A 163 29.61 4.03 8.89
C THR A 163 30.70 4.69 8.05
N TYR A 164 31.25 5.79 8.57
CA TYR A 164 32.69 6.07 8.45
C TYR A 164 33.15 6.75 9.74
N PRO A 165 33.97 6.08 10.58
CA PRO A 165 34.86 6.75 11.50
C PRO A 165 36.28 6.67 10.94
N ARG A 166 36.94 7.81 10.71
CA ARG A 166 38.42 7.94 10.66
C ARG A 166 38.74 9.38 11.09
N HIS A 167 39.15 9.55 12.35
CA HIS A 167 40.54 9.62 12.82
C HIS A 167 41.18 10.98 12.51
#